data_AF-A0A4Y7SEG7-F1
#
_entry.id   AF-A0A4Y7SEG7-F1
#
_cell.length_a   1.000
_cell.length_b   1.000
_cell.length_c   1.000
_cell.angle_alpha   90.00
_cell.angle_beta   90.00
_cell.angle_gamma   90.00
#
_symmetry.space_group_name_H-M   'P 1'
#
loop_
_entity.id
_entity.type
_entity.pdbx_description
1 polymer ?
#
loop_
_entity_poly.entity_id
_entity_poly.type
_entity_poly.pdbx_seq_one_letter_code
_entity_poly.pdbx_strand_id
1 'polypeptide(L)' 'VPSTHPHRWEWLMHLAEVLHCNYKHSGAVEELNEAISVCEEALSLCPPKYYLRPKLLILQVRLAEAQSSLRASLL' A
#
# COMPACT_ATOMS: atom_id res chain seq x y z
N VAL A 1 12.70 12.29 -2.55
CA VAL A 1 12.50 12.80 -1.17
C VAL A 1 13.67 12.32 -0.32
N PRO A 2 14.32 13.15 0.51
CA PRO A 2 15.44 12.70 1.33
C PRO A 2 14.96 11.56 2.24
N SER A 3 15.76 10.50 2.33
CA SER A 3 15.49 9.28 3.10
C SER A 3 15.30 9.49 4.60
N THR A 4 15.46 10.71 5.10
CA THR A 4 15.54 11.09 6.52
C THR A 4 14.30 11.78 7.07
N HIS A 5 13.22 11.96 6.30
CA HIS A 5 12.01 12.60 6.84
C HIS A 5 11.26 11.66 7.80
N PRO A 6 11.06 12.01 9.09
CA PRO A 6 10.48 11.13 10.11
C PRO A 6 9.04 10.66 9.80
N HIS A 7 8.36 11.33 8.87
CA HIS A 7 7.02 11.00 8.40
C HIS A 7 6.97 10.50 6.94
N ARG A 8 8.10 10.08 6.35
CA ARG A 8 8.12 9.55 4.97
C ARG A 8 7.12 8.41 4.77
N TRP A 9 6.98 7.54 5.77
CA TRP A 9 6.03 6.42 5.74
C TRP A 9 4.57 6.89 5.60
N GLU A 10 4.23 8.09 6.06
CA GLU A 10 2.87 8.65 5.96
C GLU A 10 2.56 9.06 4.51
N TRP A 11 3.53 9.67 3.83
CA TRP A 11 3.41 9.99 2.41
C TRP A 11 3.33 8.72 1.54
N LEU A 12 4.12 7.71 1.87
CA LEU A 12 4.06 6.42 1.19
C LEU A 12 2.71 5.72 1.44
N MET A 13 2.17 5.78 2.67
CA MET A 13 0.83 5.28 2.96
C MET A 13 -0.21 5.93 2.03
N HIS A 14 -0.19 7.26 1.90
CA HIS A 14 -1.13 7.96 1.03
C HIS A 14 -0.93 7.64 -0.45
N LEU A 15 0.33 7.50 -0.90
CA LEU A 15 0.63 7.07 -2.26
C LEU A 15 0.05 5.67 -2.54
N ALA A 16 0.24 4.72 -1.63
CA ALA A 16 -0.34 3.38 -1.75
C ALA A 16 -1.88 3.40 -1.75
N GLU A 17 -2.52 4.29 -0.99
CA GLU A 17 -3.98 4.49 -1.03
C GLU A 17 -4.45 4.98 -2.41
N VAL A 18 -3.75 5.97 -2.99
CA VAL A 18 -4.07 6.51 -4.32
C VAL A 18 -3.89 5.45 -5.40
N LEU A 19 -2.77 4.74 -5.41
CA LEU A 19 -2.51 3.66 -6.38
C LEU A 19 -3.56 2.54 -6.28
N HIS A 20 -3.97 2.17 -5.08
CA HIS A 20 -5.05 1.20 -4.88
C HIS A 20 -6.40 1.72 -5.40
N CYS A 21 -6.73 2.99 -5.17
CA CYS A 21 -7.94 3.60 -5.72
C CYS A 21 -7.91 3.62 -7.25
N ASN A 22 -6.75 3.94 -7.85
CA ASN A 22 -6.59 3.90 -9.30
C ASN A 22 -6.78 2.48 -9.83
N TYR A 23 -6.16 1.47 -9.20
CA TYR A 23 -6.37 0.06 -9.57
C TYR A 23 -7.85 -0.33 -9.54
N LYS A 24 -8.60 0.10 -8.52
CA LYS A 24 -10.05 -0.17 -8.44
C LYS A 24 -10.84 0.44 -9.59
N HIS A 25 -10.35 1.54 -10.17
CA HIS A 25 -10.99 2.23 -11.29
C HIS A 25 -10.54 1.67 -12.64
N SER A 26 -9.24 1.42 -12.81
CA SER A 26 -8.62 1.05 -14.08
C SER A 26 -8.55 -0.46 -14.32
N GLY A 27 -8.48 -1.26 -13.24
CA GLY A 27 -8.10 -2.67 -13.28
C GLY A 27 -6.62 -2.94 -13.58
N ALA A 28 -5.78 -1.90 -13.68
CA ALA A 28 -4.38 -2.02 -14.09
C ALA A 28 -3.53 -2.71 -13.01
N VAL A 29 -3.01 -3.89 -13.34
CA VAL A 29 -2.26 -4.73 -12.40
C VAL A 29 -0.97 -4.05 -11.92
N GLU A 30 -0.40 -3.17 -12.75
CA GLU A 30 0.78 -2.37 -12.44
C GLU A 30 0.53 -1.45 -11.24
N GLU A 31 -0.64 -0.81 -11.17
CA GLU A 31 -1.01 0.08 -10.06
C GLU A 31 -1.20 -0.70 -8.76
N LEU A 32 -1.75 -1.92 -8.84
CA LEU A 32 -1.88 -2.80 -7.66
C LEU A 32 -0.50 -3.26 -7.15
N ASN A 33 0.40 -3.65 -8.05
CA ASN A 33 1.75 -4.07 -7.69
C ASN A 33 2.56 -2.92 -7.07
N GLU A 34 2.44 -1.72 -7.64
CA GLU A 34 3.08 -0.53 -7.07
C GLU A 34 2.50 -0.18 -5.70
N ALA A 35 1.17 -0.25 -5.53
CA ALA A 35 0.53 -0.01 -4.23
C ALA A 35 1.05 -0.97 -3.14
N ILE A 36 1.25 -2.25 -3.48
CA ILE A 36 1.81 -3.26 -2.56
C ILE A 36 3.25 -2.87 -2.18
N SER A 37 4.11 -2.64 -3.17
CA SER A 37 5.51 -2.27 -2.93
C SER A 37 5.65 -1.02 -2.06
N VAL A 38 4.86 0.02 -2.34
CA VAL A 38 4.87 1.27 -1.57
C VAL A 38 4.33 1.06 -0.15
N CYS A 39 3.30 0.23 0.03
CA CYS A 39 2.76 -0.10 1.35
C CYS A 39 3.76 -0.87 2.22
N GLU A 40 4.50 -1.80 1.64
CA GLU A 40 5.58 -2.54 2.32
C GLU A 40 6.72 -1.60 2.74
N GLU A 41 7.13 -0.68 1.86
CA GLU A 41 8.13 0.33 2.20
C GLU A 41 7.64 1.22 3.37
N ALA A 42 6.39 1.69 3.32
CA ALA A 42 5.79 2.45 4.41
C ALA A 42 5.81 1.67 5.73
N LEU A 43 5.50 0.38 5.71
CA LEU A 43 5.47 -0.48 6.91
C LEU A 43 6.85 -0.67 7.52
N SER A 44 7.87 -0.78 6.67
CA SER A 44 9.28 -0.90 7.08
C SER A 44 9.79 0.35 7.80
N LEU A 45 9.25 1.53 7.44
CA LEU A 45 9.64 2.82 7.99
C LEU A 45 8.77 3.27 9.17
N CYS A 46 7.53 2.79 9.28
CA CYS A 46 6.58 3.18 10.33
C CYS A 46 6.92 2.52 11.68
N PRO A 47 7.17 3.28 12.77
CA PRO A 47 7.44 2.70 14.08
C PRO A 47 6.27 1.85 14.61
N PRO A 48 6.52 0.71 15.29
CA PRO A 48 5.46 -0.18 15.80
C PRO A 48 4.43 0.48 16.72
N LYS A 49 4.84 1.48 17.51
CA LYS A 49 3.98 2.18 18.48
C LYS A 49 3.25 3.38 17.89
N TYR A 50 3.38 3.64 16.60
CA TYR A 50 2.80 4.82 15.98
C TYR A 50 1.29 4.63 15.75
N TYR A 51 0.50 5.67 16.05
CA TYR A 51 -0.96 5.58 16.08
C TYR A 51 -1.61 5.30 14.72
N LEU A 52 -0.93 5.63 13.61
CA LEU A 52 -1.39 5.31 12.24
C LEU A 52 -0.95 3.93 11.72
N ARG A 53 -0.10 3.19 12.45
CA ARG A 53 0.32 1.84 12.02
C ARG A 53 -0.86 0.89 11.76
N PRO A 54 -1.95 0.87 12.58
CA PRO A 54 -3.12 0.06 12.29
C PRO A 54 -3.76 0.38 10.92
N LYS A 55 -3.80 1.66 10.51
CA LYS A 55 -4.33 2.06 9.21
C LYS A 55 -3.51 1.45 8.06
N LEU A 56 -2.19 1.45 8.23
CA LEU A 56 -1.27 0.89 7.25
C LEU A 56 -1.38 -0.63 7.13
N LEU A 57 -1.59 -1.34 8.25
CA LEU A 57 -1.86 -2.78 8.25
C LEU A 57 -3.19 -3.13 7.57
N ILE A 58 -4.24 -2.33 7.80
CA ILE A 58 -5.53 -2.50 7.10
C ILE A 58 -5.37 -2.31 5.59
N LEU A 59 -4.57 -1.32 5.17
CA LEU A 59 -4.26 -1.12 3.75
C LEU A 59 -3.55 -2.35 3.17
N GLN A 60 -2.54 -2.89 3.87
CA GLN A 60 -1.84 -4.10 3.46
C GLN A 60 -2.78 -5.30 3.28
N VAL A 61 -3.71 -5.51 4.21
CA VAL A 61 -4.72 -6.59 4.11
C VAL A 61 -5.58 -6.43 2.86
N ARG A 62 -6.11 -5.22 2.62
CA ARG A 62 -6.95 -4.95 1.44
C ARG A 62 -6.20 -5.15 0.12
N LEU A 63 -4.92 -4.82 0.09
CA LEU A 63 -4.07 -5.05 -1.09
C LEU A 63 -3.82 -6.54 -1.34
N ALA A 64 -3.61 -7.32 -0.27
CA ALA A 64 -3.46 -8.78 -0.37
C ALA A 64 -4.77 -9.46 -0.84
N GLU A 65 -5.94 -8.98 -0.41
CA GLU A 65 -7.24 -9.44 -0.89
C GLU A 65 -7.45 -9.14 -2.38
N ALA A 66 -7.12 -7.92 -2.81
CA ALA A 66 -7.17 -7.54 -4.23
C ALA A 66 -6.26 -8.42 -5.08
N GLN A 67 -5.02 -8.67 -4.63
CA GLN A 67 -4.08 -9.54 -5.33
C GLN A 67 -4.56 -10.99 -5.39
N SER A 68 -5.15 -11.50 -4.31
CA SER A 68 -5.72 -12.85 -4.27
C SER A 68 -6.90 -12.98 -5.23
N SER A 69 -7.77 -11.96 -5.27
CA SER A 69 -8.93 -11.93 -6.17
C SER A 69 -8.50 -11.89 -7.65
N LEU A 70 -7.49 -11.06 -7.98
CA LEU A 70 -6.89 -11.01 -9.31
C LEU A 70 -6.32 -12.37 -9.72
N ARG A 71 -5.55 -13.01 -8.83
CA ARG A 71 -4.99 -14.34 -9.09
C ARG A 71 -6.07 -15.39 -9.33
N ALA A 72 -7.15 -15.36 -8.55
CA ALA A 72 -8.28 -16.27 -8.73
C ALA A 72 -9.01 -16.07 -10.06
N SER A 73 -9.08 -14.83 -10.57
CA SER A 73 -9.72 -14.52 -11.85
C SER A 73 -8.93 -14.95 -13.09
N LEU A 74 -7.65 -15.30 -12.93
CA LEU A 74 -6.74 -15.70 -14.01
C LEU A 74 -6.55 -17.23 -14.10
N LEU A 75 -7.20 -18.00 -13.21
CA LEU A 75 -7.21 -19.47 -13.17
C LEU A 75 -8.50 -20.02 -13.78
#